data_AF-A0A4Q2R522-F1
#
_entry.id   AF-A0A4Q2R522-F1
#
_cell.length_a   1.000
_cell.length_b   1.000
_cell.length_c   1.000
_cell.angle_alpha   90.00
_cell.angle_beta   90.00
_cell.angle_gamma   90.00
#
_symmetry.space_group_name_H-M   'P 1'
#
loop_
_entity.id
_entity.type
_entity.pdbx_description
1 polymer ?
#
loop_
_entity_poly.entity_id
_entity_poly.type
_entity_poly.pdbx_seq_one_letter_code
_entity_poly.pdbx_strand_id
1 'polypeptide(L)' 'MLTYREFIEILSRHGFTLHRHDDGSHQRWRAEKDGRPILVTVAAHGMNDTIPPGTLASMVRQSELGSSAFRK' A
#
# COMPACT_ATOMS: atom_id res chain seq x y z
N MET A 1 10.74 -11.13 3.13
CA MET A 1 9.50 -10.65 3.80
C MET A 1 9.44 -9.13 3.65
N LEU A 2 8.26 -8.58 3.35
CA LEU A 2 8.04 -7.15 3.08
C LEU A 2 7.37 -6.50 4.30
N THR A 3 7.90 -5.36 4.74
CA THR A 3 7.32 -4.58 5.84
C THR A 3 6.31 -3.54 5.34
N TYR A 4 5.48 -3.00 6.24
CA TYR A 4 4.55 -1.91 5.90
C TYR A 4 5.27 -0.66 5.40
N ARG A 5 6.41 -0.30 5.99
CA ARG A 5 7.27 0.81 5.54
C ARG A 5 7.71 0.60 4.09
N GLU A 6 8.26 -0.57 3.78
CA GLU A 6 8.74 -0.89 2.43
C GLU A 6 7.60 -0.88 1.40
N PHE A 7 6.43 -1.39 1.78
CA PHE A 7 5.24 -1.34 0.93
C PHE A 7 4.82 0.10 0.62
N ILE A 8 4.80 0.97 1.62
CA ILE A 8 4.49 2.39 1.46
C ILE A 8 5.53 3.11 0.59
N GLU A 9 6.82 2.80 0.77
CA GLU A 9 7.88 3.36 -0.08
C GLU A 9 7.70 2.97 -1.55
N ILE A 10 7.33 1.72 -1.82
CA ILE A 10 7.00 1.26 -3.18
C ILE A 10 5.80 2.03 -3.71
N LEU A 11 4.69 2.12 -2.96
CA LEU A 11 3.52 2.90 -3.35
C LEU A 11 3.89 4.35 -3.70
N SER A 12 4.66 5.02 -2.85
CA SER A 12 5.08 6.41 -3.06
C SER A 12 5.91 6.57 -4.33
N ARG A 13 6.84 5.65 -4.63
CA ARG A 13 7.62 5.63 -5.88
C ARG A 13 6.74 5.44 -7.13
N HIS A 14 5.58 4.81 -6.99
CA HIS A 14 4.58 4.63 -8.04
C HIS A 14 3.52 5.75 -8.06
N GLY A 15 3.77 6.87 -7.39
CA GLY A 15 2.91 8.06 -7.45
C GLY A 15 1.68 8.01 -6.54
N PHE A 16 1.61 7.03 -5.63
CA PHE A 16 0.61 7.06 -4.58
C PHE A 16 0.97 8.12 -3.53
N THR A 17 -0.05 8.81 -3.03
CA THR A 17 0.06 9.82 -1.97
C THR A 17 -0.88 9.49 -0.84
N LEU A 18 -0.51 9.87 0.39
CA LEU A 18 -1.39 9.69 1.54
C LEU A 18 -2.62 10.58 1.38
N HIS A 19 -3.79 9.97 1.21
CA HIS A 19 -5.06 10.67 1.04
C HIS A 19 -5.79 10.87 2.36
N ARG A 20 -5.73 9.87 3.25
CA ARG A 20 -6.37 9.93 4.57
C ARG A 20 -5.60 9.10 5.58
N HIS A 21 -5.47 9.64 6.78
CA HIS A 21 -5.08 8.91 7.96
C HIS A 21 -6.28 8.97 8.90
N ASP A 22 -6.91 7.83 9.15
CA ASP A 22 -7.98 7.76 10.15
C ASP A 22 -7.36 7.79 11.56
N ASP A 23 -8.15 8.06 12.62
CA ASP A 23 -7.69 8.14 14.03
C ASP A 23 -7.12 6.80 14.60
N GLY A 24 -6.78 5.84 13.74
CA GLY A 24 -6.17 4.56 14.08
C GLY A 24 -5.08 4.14 13.09
N SER A 25 -4.74 2.86 13.08
CA SER A 25 -3.66 2.27 12.27
C SER A 25 -3.91 2.24 10.75
N HIS A 26 -4.99 2.86 10.26
CA HIS A 26 -5.40 2.78 8.86
C HIS A 26 -5.02 4.03 8.08
N GLN A 27 -4.23 3.83 7.03
CA GLN A 27 -3.88 4.83 6.03
C GLN A 27 -4.56 4.49 4.70
N ARG A 28 -5.07 5.50 3.99
CA ARG A 28 -5.54 5.35 2.61
C ARG A 28 -4.59 6.09 1.68
N TRP A 29 -4.02 5.35 0.75
CA TRP A 29 -3.10 5.85 -0.26
C TRP A 29 -3.82 5.94 -1.60
N ARG A 30 -3.68 7.07 -2.30
CA ARG A 30 -4.35 7.34 -3.58
C ARG A 30 -3.35 7.60 -4.69
N ALA A 31 -3.58 7.00 -5.84
CA ALA A 31 -2.98 7.38 -7.12
C ALA A 31 -4.07 7.60 -8.17
N GLU A 32 -3.69 8.14 -9.32
CA GLU A 32 -4.54 8.15 -10.51
C GLU A 32 -3.94 7.26 -11.59
N LYS A 33 -4.79 6.47 -12.25
CA LYS A 33 -4.41 5.58 -13.34
C LYS A 33 -5.52 5.63 -14.37
N ASP A 34 -5.21 5.93 -15.62
CA ASP A 34 -6.21 6.05 -16.71
C ASP A 34 -7.39 6.99 -16.37
N GLY A 35 -7.11 8.09 -15.66
CA GLY A 35 -8.13 9.07 -15.26
C GLY A 35 -9.08 8.62 -14.15
N ARG A 36 -8.84 7.45 -13.54
CA ARG A 36 -9.61 6.95 -12.38
C ARG A 36 -8.74 6.90 -11.11
N PRO A 37 -9.31 7.22 -9.93
CA PRO A 37 -8.60 7.10 -8.68
C PRO A 37 -8.45 5.63 -8.28
N ILE A 38 -7.24 5.25 -7.87
CA ILE A 38 -6.93 3.96 -7.23
C ILE A 38 -6.67 4.22 -5.76
N LEU A 39 -7.27 3.42 -4.89
CA LEU A 39 -7.15 3.54 -3.44
C LEU A 39 -6.60 2.25 -2.84
N VAL A 40 -5.61 2.38 -1.97
CA VAL A 40 -5.03 1.27 -1.21
C VAL A 40 -5.16 1.57 0.27
N THR A 41 -5.81 0.67 1.01
CA THR A 41 -5.89 0.75 2.47
C THR A 41 -4.74 -0.02 3.09
N VAL A 42 -3.89 0.69 3.83
CA VAL A 42 -2.77 0.14 4.58
C VAL A 42 -3.13 0.16 6.06
N ALA A 43 -3.40 -1.02 6.62
CA ALA A 43 -3.69 -1.21 8.03
C ALA A 43 -2.40 -1.65 8.76
N ALA A 44 -1.60 -0.68 9.19
CA ALA A 44 -0.30 -0.90 9.81
C ALA A 44 -0.33 -0.56 11.30
N HIS A 45 -0.21 -1.56 12.17
CA HIS A 45 -0.06 -1.35 13.63
C HIS A 45 1.36 -0.88 13.98
N GLY A 46 2.38 -1.40 13.30
CA GLY A 46 3.75 -0.89 13.31
C GLY A 46 4.34 -0.85 11.90
N MET A 47 5.05 0.23 11.56
CA MET A 47 5.62 0.41 10.21
C MET A 47 6.72 -0.62 9.88
N ASN A 48 7.38 -1.16 10.90
CA ASN A 48 8.43 -2.16 10.73
C ASN A 48 7.90 -3.59 10.80
N ASP A 49 6.59 -3.78 11.03
CA ASP A 49 5.98 -5.11 11.07
C ASP A 49 6.00 -5.73 9.68
N THR A 50 6.22 -7.05 9.64
CA THR A 50 6.09 -7.83 8.41
C THR A 50 4.62 -7.96 8.04
N ILE A 51 4.31 -7.73 6.77
CA ILE A 51 2.94 -7.83 6.27
C ILE A 51 2.56 -9.32 6.13
N PRO A 52 1.44 -9.78 6.74
CA PRO A 52 0.94 -11.13 6.52
C PRO A 52 0.62 -11.39 5.04
N PRO A 53 0.86 -12.60 4.50
CA PRO A 53 0.70 -12.88 3.07
C PRO A 53 -0.68 -12.52 2.49
N GLY A 54 -1.76 -12.78 3.23
CA GLY A 54 -3.12 -12.42 2.81
C GLY A 54 -3.35 -10.91 2.75
N THR A 55 -2.83 -10.17 3.73
CA THR A 55 -2.86 -8.71 3.75
C THR A 55 -2.07 -8.14 2.58
N LEU A 56 -0.86 -8.65 2.34
CA LEU A 56 -0.02 -8.24 1.21
C LEU A 56 -0.75 -8.47 -0.12
N ALA A 57 -1.28 -9.68 -0.35
CA ALA A 57 -2.02 -10.00 -1.57
C ALA A 57 -3.22 -9.06 -1.79
N SER A 58 -3.96 -8.74 -0.73
CA SER A 58 -5.06 -7.78 -0.80
C SER A 58 -4.61 -6.38 -1.21
N MET A 59 -3.55 -5.85 -0.59
CA MET A 59 -3.03 -4.51 -0.90
C MET A 59 -2.39 -4.44 -2.30
N VAL A 60 -1.67 -5.49 -2.73
CA VAL A 60 -1.14 -5.58 -4.11
C VAL A 60 -2.28 -5.55 -5.12
N ARG A 61 -3.37 -6.30 -4.89
CA ARG A 61 -4.55 -6.28 -5.76
C ARG A 61 -5.18 -4.88 -5.82
N GLN A 62 -5.32 -4.20 -4.68
CA GLN A 62 -5.85 -2.82 -4.64
C GLN A 62 -4.95 -1.83 -5.38
N SER A 63 -3.63 -2.00 -5.32
CA SER A 63 -2.68 -1.08 -5.97
C SER A 63 -2.67 -1.16 -7.49
N GLU A 64 -3.13 -2.27 -8.06
CA GLU A 64 -3.02 -2.59 -9.49
C GLU A 64 -1.58 -2.51 -10.08
N LEU A 65 -0.54 -2.57 -9.26
CA LEU A 65 0.87 -2.55 -9.69
C LEU A 65 1.41 -3.95 -10.04
N GLY A 66 0.67 -5.01 -9.68
CA GLY A 66 1.08 -6.39 -9.85
C GLY A 66 2.13 -6.84 -8.83
N SER A 67 2.27 -8.16 -8.63
CA SER A 67 3.15 -8.72 -7.59
C SER A 67 4.64 -8.49 -7.83
N SER A 68 5.05 -8.25 -9.08
CA SER A 68 6.46 -7.97 -9.43
C SER A 68 6.97 -6.68 -8.82
N ALA A 69 6.12 -5.66 -8.67
CA ALA A 69 6.47 -4.39 -8.03
C ALA A 69 6.85 -4.55 -6.55
N PHE A 70 6.44 -5.65 -5.92
CA PHE A 70 6.63 -5.92 -4.49
C PHE A 70 7.56 -7.12 -4.23
N ARG A 71 8.25 -7.60 -5.25
CA ARG A 71 9.24 -8.67 -5.12
C ARG A 71 10.58 -8.03 -4.71
N LYS A 72 11.14 -8.51 -3.59
CA LYS A 72 12.56 -8.29 -3.26
C LYS A 72 13.44 -9.23 -4.07
#